data_AF-A0A926AGN8-F1
#
_entry.id   AF-A0A926AGN8-F1
#
_cell.length_a   1.000
_cell.length_b   1.000
_cell.length_c   1.000
_cell.angle_alpha   90.00
_cell.angle_beta   90.00
_cell.angle_gamma   90.00
#
_symmetry.space_group_name_H-M   'P 1'
#
loop_
_entity.id
_entity.type
_entity.pdbx_description
1 polymer ?
#
loop_
_entity_poly.entity_id
_entity_poly.type
_entity_poly.pdbx_seq_one_letter_code
_entity_poly.pdbx_strand_id
1 'polypeptide(L)'
;MLAADWLTLFMAGMVAFAVGMYVVLDGFDLGLGILFPFADDHAQRDQMMNSIAPFWDGNETWLVFGGAILLSAFPLAFSVILPAVYLPIIVMLLGLIFRGVAFEFRFKHQPRTRIWDVAFAAGSMVAAFAQGVVLGAFVQGIEVGRGQYAGGAWDWLTPFSIVT
;
A
#
# COMPACT_ATOMS: atom_id res chain seq x y z
N MET A 1 -29.53 18.95 -9.47
CA MET A 1 -28.31 18.58 -10.20
C MET A 1 -27.06 19.11 -9.51
N LEU A 2 -26.90 20.43 -9.30
CA LEU A 2 -25.71 21.00 -8.62
C LEU A 2 -25.37 20.41 -7.22
N ALA A 3 -26.36 19.97 -6.45
CA ALA A 3 -26.16 19.39 -5.12
C ALA A 3 -25.54 17.96 -5.14
N ALA A 4 -25.73 17.20 -6.22
CA ALA A 4 -25.14 15.86 -6.36
C ALA A 4 -23.67 15.96 -6.79
N ASP A 5 -23.36 16.93 -7.65
CA ASP A 5 -22.03 17.08 -8.25
C ASP A 5 -20.96 17.47 -7.21
N TRP A 6 -21.26 18.37 -6.27
CA TRP A 6 -20.28 18.79 -5.25
C TRP A 6 -19.97 17.64 -4.27
N LEU A 7 -20.96 16.83 -3.91
CA LEU A 7 -20.76 15.70 -3.00
C LEU A 7 -19.87 14.66 -3.66
N THR A 8 -20.11 14.33 -4.92
CA THR A 8 -19.27 13.43 -5.71
C THR A 8 -17.83 13.94 -5.78
N LEU A 9 -17.62 15.23 -6.10
CA LEU A 9 -16.29 15.82 -6.17
C LEU A 9 -15.59 15.85 -4.80
N PHE A 10 -16.32 16.15 -3.73
CA PHE A 10 -15.79 16.14 -2.38
C PHE A 10 -15.35 14.73 -1.97
N MET A 11 -16.18 13.72 -2.21
CA MET A 11 -15.84 12.33 -1.91
C MET A 11 -14.66 11.82 -2.75
N ALA A 12 -14.60 12.17 -4.03
CA ALA A 12 -13.45 11.86 -4.88
C ALA A 12 -12.17 12.55 -4.37
N GLY A 13 -12.28 13.81 -3.94
CA GLY A 13 -11.20 14.55 -3.30
C GLY A 13 -10.75 13.89 -1.99
N MET A 14 -11.66 13.35 -1.18
CA MET A 14 -11.32 12.62 0.03
C MET A 14 -10.58 11.30 -0.27
N VAL A 15 -11.00 10.55 -1.31
CA VAL A 15 -10.26 9.36 -1.75
C VAL A 15 -8.85 9.74 -2.19
N ALA A 16 -8.72 10.76 -3.05
CA ALA A 16 -7.42 11.22 -3.52
C ALA A 16 -6.53 11.71 -2.37
N PHE A 17 -7.10 12.43 -1.40
CA PHE A 17 -6.40 12.87 -0.21
C PHE A 17 -5.96 11.69 0.66
N ALA A 18 -6.82 10.70 0.90
CA ALA A 18 -6.49 9.52 1.70
C ALA A 18 -5.37 8.70 1.06
N VAL A 19 -5.44 8.46 -0.25
CA VAL A 19 -4.38 7.77 -1.00
C VAL A 19 -3.09 8.60 -1.00
N GLY A 20 -3.17 9.91 -1.20
CA GLY A 20 -2.00 10.80 -1.15
C GLY A 20 -1.33 10.81 0.22
N MET A 21 -2.11 10.85 1.30
CA MET A 21 -1.62 10.75 2.68
C MET A 21 -0.95 9.38 2.93
N TYR A 22 -1.56 8.28 2.49
CA TYR A 22 -0.94 6.96 2.56
C TYR A 22 0.41 6.94 1.84
N VAL A 23 0.46 7.39 0.57
CA VAL A 23 1.70 7.40 -0.23
C VAL A 23 2.80 8.24 0.42
N VAL A 24 2.47 9.41 0.98
CA VAL A 24 3.47 10.28 1.61
C VAL A 24 3.94 9.71 2.95
N LEU A 25 3.00 9.31 3.82
CA LEU A 25 3.31 8.91 5.18
C LEU A 25 3.85 7.48 5.25
N ASP A 26 3.12 6.51 4.72
CA ASP A 26 3.56 5.11 4.70
C ASP A 26 4.71 4.92 3.71
N GLY A 27 4.79 5.73 2.64
CA GLY A 27 5.93 5.71 1.72
C GLY A 27 7.27 6.04 2.40
N PHE A 28 7.27 6.91 3.42
CA PHE A 28 8.45 7.13 4.26
C PHE A 28 8.85 5.87 5.05
N ASP A 29 7.87 5.19 5.66
CA ASP A 29 8.10 3.96 6.44
C ASP A 29 8.61 2.82 5.54
N LEU A 30 8.00 2.66 4.36
CA LEU A 30 8.43 1.69 3.35
C LEU A 30 9.83 2.00 2.83
N GLY A 31 10.13 3.28 2.55
CA GLY A 31 11.46 3.73 2.14
C GLY A 31 12.52 3.42 3.19
N LEU A 32 12.23 3.66 4.47
CA LEU A 32 13.11 3.28 5.58
C LEU A 32 13.34 1.77 5.63
N GLY A 33 12.29 0.96 5.45
CA GLY A 33 12.42 -0.50 5.38
C GLY A 33 13.30 -0.98 4.23
N ILE A 34 13.16 -0.38 3.04
CA ILE A 34 14.00 -0.70 1.88
C ILE A 34 15.47 -0.32 2.14
N LEU A 35 15.71 0.81 2.80
CA LEU A 35 17.06 1.27 3.14
C LEU A 35 17.66 0.54 4.35
N PHE A 36 16.85 -0.17 5.13
CA PHE A 36 17.23 -0.79 6.40
C PHE A 36 18.43 -1.76 6.33
N PRO A 37 18.60 -2.59 5.29
CA PRO A 37 19.77 -3.47 5.18
C PRO A 37 21.08 -2.70 5.02
N PHE A 38 21.04 -1.47 4.50
CA PHE A 38 22.21 -0.64 4.21
C PHE A 38 22.70 0.16 5.41
N ALA A 39 22.06 0.03 6.58
CA ALA A 39 22.55 0.63 7.80
C ALA A 39 23.93 0.04 8.21
N ASP A 40 24.84 0.94 8.57
CA ASP A 40 26.24 0.69 8.92
C ASP A 40 26.36 -0.20 10.16
N ASP A 41 25.55 0.07 11.19
CA ASP A 41 25.61 -0.63 12.46
C ASP A 41 24.23 -0.88 13.10
N HIS A 42 24.23 -1.54 14.26
CA HIS A 42 23.02 -1.82 15.02
C HIS A 42 22.36 -0.57 15.59
N ALA A 43 23.16 0.42 16.00
CA ALA A 43 22.65 1.66 16.59
C ALA A 43 21.90 2.50 15.54
N GLN A 44 22.40 2.56 14.31
CA GLN A 44 21.72 3.21 13.19
C GLN A 44 20.43 2.49 12.84
N ARG A 45 20.41 1.14 12.82
CA ARG A 45 19.17 0.38 12.63
C ARG A 45 18.14 0.69 13.71
N ASP A 46 18.56 0.76 14.97
CA ASP A 46 17.65 1.08 16.07
C ASP A 46 17.16 2.53 15.99
N GLN A 47 18.00 3.48 15.56
CA GLN A 47 17.60 4.86 15.28
C GLN A 47 16.56 4.93 14.14
N MET A 48 16.76 4.19 13.04
CA MET A 48 15.79 4.10 11.95
C MET A 48 14.45 3.58 12.44
N MET A 49 14.43 2.51 13.24
CA MET A 49 13.19 1.95 13.80
C MET A 49 12.48 2.94 14.74
N ASN A 50 13.24 3.58 15.64
CA ASN A 50 12.70 4.55 16.58
C ASN A 50 12.13 5.79 15.88
N SER A 51 12.62 6.11 14.68
CA SER A 51 12.11 7.24 13.91
C SER A 51 10.66 7.04 13.47
N ILE A 52 10.22 5.80 13.19
CA ILE A 52 8.86 5.49 12.70
C ILE A 52 7.93 4.88 13.74
N ALA A 53 8.48 4.37 14.85
CA ALA A 53 7.75 3.70 15.92
C ALA A 53 6.45 4.42 16.38
N PRO A 54 6.41 5.76 16.50
CA PRO A 54 5.22 6.43 17.01
C PRO A 54 4.04 6.52 16.03
N PHE A 55 4.26 6.27 14.73
CA PHE A 55 3.29 6.63 13.70
C PHE A 55 3.04 5.60 12.60
N TRP A 56 3.90 4.58 12.44
CA TRP A 56 3.78 3.61 11.34
C TRP A 56 2.39 2.94 11.24
N ASP A 57 1.80 2.54 12.37
CA ASP A 57 0.47 1.92 12.41
C ASP A 57 -0.65 2.92 12.02
N GLY A 58 -0.48 4.18 12.40
CA GLY A 58 -1.36 5.27 11.99
C GLY A 58 -1.28 5.56 10.48
N ASN A 59 -0.11 5.39 9.88
CA ASN A 59 0.11 5.63 8.46
C ASN A 59 -0.65 4.63 7.59
N GLU A 60 -0.68 3.35 7.98
CA GLU A 60 -1.45 2.30 7.28
C GLU A 60 -2.97 2.58 7.30
N THR A 61 -3.47 3.27 8.32
CA THR A 61 -4.91 3.56 8.46
C THR A 61 -5.45 4.41 7.30
N TRP A 62 -4.61 5.23 6.66
CA TRP A 62 -5.01 6.02 5.49
C TRP A 62 -5.41 5.17 4.29
N LEU A 63 -4.74 4.03 4.08
CA LEU A 63 -5.09 3.06 3.03
C LEU A 63 -6.49 2.48 3.28
N VAL A 64 -6.74 2.05 4.52
CA VAL A 64 -8.03 1.49 4.93
C VAL A 64 -9.15 2.53 4.78
N PHE A 65 -8.89 3.76 5.19
CA PHE A 65 -9.84 4.86 5.05
C PHE A 65 -10.17 5.16 3.59
N GLY A 66 -9.16 5.23 2.72
CA GLY A 66 -9.36 5.42 1.27
C GLY A 66 -10.20 4.29 0.65
N GLY A 67 -9.92 3.04 1.00
CA GLY A 67 -10.70 1.88 0.56
C GLY A 67 -12.15 1.91 1.05
N ALA A 68 -12.38 2.32 2.30
CA ALA A 68 -13.73 2.45 2.86
C ALA A 68 -14.55 3.55 2.18
N ILE A 69 -13.94 4.69 1.86
CA ILE A 69 -14.61 5.75 1.09
C ILE A 69 -14.91 5.25 -0.32
N LEU A 70 -13.97 4.58 -0.98
CA LEU A 70 -14.18 4.04 -2.33
C LEU A 70 -15.35 3.06 -2.35
N LEU A 71 -15.44 2.14 -1.39
CA LEU A 71 -16.54 1.19 -1.25
C LEU A 71 -17.90 1.89 -0.99
N SER A 72 -17.93 2.84 -0.07
CA SER A 72 -19.19 3.46 0.40
C SER A 72 -19.73 4.54 -0.54
N ALA A 73 -18.86 5.39 -1.08
CA ALA A 73 -19.23 6.50 -1.96
C ALA A 73 -19.20 6.11 -3.45
N PHE A 74 -18.39 5.13 -3.85
CA PHE A 74 -18.22 4.71 -5.25
C PHE A 74 -18.26 3.18 -5.43
N PRO A 75 -19.36 2.52 -5.03
CA PRO A 75 -19.43 1.05 -5.02
C PRO A 75 -19.20 0.42 -6.40
N LEU A 76 -19.61 1.09 -7.48
CA LEU A 76 -19.35 0.63 -8.85
C LEU A 76 -17.85 0.70 -9.21
N ALA A 77 -17.14 1.75 -8.79
CA ALA A 77 -15.70 1.84 -9.00
C ALA A 77 -14.99 0.76 -8.19
N PHE A 78 -15.38 0.57 -6.93
CA PHE A 78 -14.84 -0.47 -6.06
C PHE A 78 -15.02 -1.87 -6.65
N SER A 79 -16.22 -2.19 -7.15
CA SER A 79 -16.54 -3.51 -7.71
C SER A 79 -15.83 -3.82 -9.04
N VAL A 80 -15.33 -2.79 -9.73
CA VAL A 80 -14.53 -2.94 -10.96
C VAL A 80 -13.04 -2.98 -10.65
N ILE A 81 -12.56 -2.05 -9.82
CA ILE A 81 -11.12 -1.88 -9.54
C ILE A 81 -10.60 -3.04 -8.69
N LEU A 82 -11.29 -3.40 -7.61
CA LEU A 82 -10.77 -4.39 -6.68
C LEU A 82 -10.53 -5.75 -7.36
N PRO A 83 -11.45 -6.33 -8.15
CA PRO A 83 -11.18 -7.57 -8.86
C PRO A 83 -10.05 -7.48 -9.90
N ALA A 84 -9.85 -6.33 -10.53
CA ALA A 84 -8.79 -6.14 -11.51
C ALA A 84 -7.39 -6.21 -10.89
N VAL A 85 -7.24 -5.74 -9.65
CA VAL A 85 -5.95 -5.64 -8.95
C VAL A 85 -5.89 -6.46 -7.65
N TYR A 86 -6.78 -7.46 -7.50
CA TYR A 86 -6.92 -8.19 -6.24
C TYR A 86 -5.64 -8.94 -5.83
N LEU A 87 -4.93 -9.54 -6.80
CA LEU A 87 -3.66 -10.23 -6.54
C LEU A 87 -2.58 -9.26 -6.05
N PRO A 88 -2.28 -8.15 -6.75
CA PRO A 88 -1.39 -7.11 -6.23
C PRO A 88 -1.78 -6.61 -4.83
N ILE A 89 -3.05 -6.33 -4.57
CA ILE A 89 -3.53 -5.88 -3.25
C ILE A 89 -3.23 -6.94 -2.19
N ILE A 90 -3.52 -8.23 -2.44
CA ILE A 90 -3.22 -9.30 -1.47
C ILE A 90 -1.73 -9.39 -1.18
N VAL A 91 -0.89 -9.33 -2.22
CA VAL A 91 0.58 -9.33 -2.08
C VAL A 91 1.06 -8.13 -1.26
N MET A 92 0.50 -6.94 -1.52
CA MET A 92 0.77 -5.72 -0.77
C MET A 92 0.43 -5.89 0.71
N LEU A 93 -0.78 -6.35 1.03
CA LEU A 93 -1.25 -6.54 2.41
C LEU A 93 -0.41 -7.58 3.15
N LEU A 94 0.01 -8.67 2.49
CA LEU A 94 0.95 -9.63 3.08
C LEU A 94 2.29 -8.98 3.38
N GLY A 95 2.82 -8.14 2.48
CA GLY A 95 4.04 -7.36 2.70
C GLY A 95 3.94 -6.44 3.92
N LEU A 96 2.83 -5.70 4.05
CA LEU A 96 2.55 -4.83 5.19
C LEU A 96 2.44 -5.62 6.51
N ILE A 97 1.75 -6.76 6.51
CA ILE A 97 1.67 -7.65 7.69
C ILE A 97 3.06 -8.12 8.10
N PHE A 98 3.88 -8.60 7.17
CA PHE A 98 5.23 -9.04 7.48
C PHE A 98 6.10 -7.91 8.02
N ARG A 99 5.97 -6.70 7.46
CA ARG A 99 6.65 -5.49 7.94
C ARG A 99 6.26 -5.19 9.39
N GLY A 100 4.96 -5.11 9.71
CA GLY A 100 4.47 -4.79 11.05
C GLY A 100 4.86 -5.86 12.09
N VAL A 101 4.77 -7.14 11.73
CA VAL A 101 5.23 -8.24 12.58
C VAL A 101 6.74 -8.15 12.82
N ALA A 102 7.54 -7.92 11.76
CA ALA A 102 8.98 -7.78 11.92
C ALA A 102 9.35 -6.59 12.81
N PHE A 103 8.62 -5.48 12.69
CA PHE A 103 8.80 -4.29 13.49
C PHE A 103 8.61 -4.58 14.99
N GLU A 104 7.46 -5.15 15.35
CA GLU A 104 7.10 -5.45 16.75
C GLU A 104 8.00 -6.53 17.38
N PHE A 105 8.37 -7.57 16.62
CA PHE A 105 9.16 -8.68 17.14
C PHE A 105 10.65 -8.36 17.26
N ARG A 106 11.19 -7.43 16.47
CA ARG A 106 12.59 -7.00 16.57
C ARG A 106 12.90 -6.40 17.94
N PHE A 107 11.99 -5.64 18.54
CA PHE A 107 12.18 -5.09 19.89
C PHE A 107 12.16 -6.14 21.00
N LYS A 108 11.59 -7.33 20.74
CA LYS A 108 11.36 -8.37 21.77
C LYS A 108 12.40 -9.51 21.78
N HIS A 109 13.17 -9.74 20.71
CA HIS A 109 14.02 -10.93 20.58
C HIS A 109 15.48 -10.64 20.15
N GLN A 110 16.43 -10.80 21.07
CA GLN A 110 17.87 -10.55 20.84
C GLN A 110 18.77 -11.80 20.63
N PRO A 111 18.33 -12.83 19.88
CA PRO A 111 19.30 -13.41 18.94
C PRO A 111 18.78 -13.64 17.50
N ARG A 112 17.52 -13.34 17.19
CA ARG A 112 16.91 -13.55 15.85
C ARG A 112 16.73 -12.26 15.03
N THR A 113 17.44 -11.20 15.37
CA THR A 113 17.33 -9.86 14.75
C THR A 113 17.47 -9.88 13.23
N ARG A 114 18.42 -10.64 12.67
CA ARG A 114 18.63 -10.69 11.20
C ARG A 114 17.42 -11.18 10.39
N ILE A 115 16.63 -12.13 10.92
CA ILE A 115 15.44 -12.63 10.20
C ILE A 115 14.39 -11.52 10.12
N TRP A 116 14.20 -10.81 11.23
CA TRP A 116 13.28 -9.68 11.30
C TRP A 116 13.77 -8.49 10.46
N ASP A 117 15.08 -8.27 10.37
CA ASP A 117 15.66 -7.22 9.51
C ASP A 117 15.38 -7.47 8.03
N VAL A 118 15.57 -8.73 7.60
CA VAL A 118 15.24 -9.15 6.23
C VAL A 118 13.74 -9.11 5.98
N ALA A 119 12.92 -9.58 6.93
CA ALA A 119 11.47 -9.55 6.80
C ALA A 119 10.91 -8.12 6.72
N PHE A 120 11.47 -7.19 7.49
CA PHE A 120 11.12 -5.76 7.44
C PHE A 120 11.45 -5.17 6.07
N ALA A 121 12.66 -5.39 5.56
CA ALA A 121 13.07 -4.88 4.26
C ALA A 121 12.30 -5.51 3.09
N ALA A 122 12.12 -6.83 3.11
CA ALA A 122 11.39 -7.54 2.06
C ALA A 122 9.90 -7.18 2.07
N GLY A 123 9.28 -7.09 3.26
CA GLY A 123 7.88 -6.67 3.41
C GLY A 123 7.66 -5.27 2.85
N SER A 124 8.55 -4.33 3.18
CA SER A 124 8.49 -2.96 2.66
C SER A 124 8.70 -2.90 1.14
N MET A 125 9.67 -3.64 0.60
CA MET A 125 9.90 -3.70 -0.85
C MET A 125 8.70 -4.28 -1.59
N VAL A 126 8.13 -5.38 -1.10
CA VAL A 126 6.96 -6.04 -1.72
C VAL A 126 5.75 -5.12 -1.69
N ALA A 127 5.49 -4.43 -0.58
CA ALA A 127 4.38 -3.49 -0.48
C ALA A 127 4.56 -2.26 -1.40
N ALA A 128 5.78 -1.71 -1.49
CA ALA A 128 6.10 -0.60 -2.38
C ALA A 128 5.98 -0.99 -3.87
N PHE A 129 6.44 -2.18 -4.23
CA PHE A 129 6.30 -2.70 -5.59
C PHE A 129 4.83 -2.97 -5.94
N ALA A 130 4.10 -3.64 -5.06
CA ALA A 130 2.71 -4.02 -5.33
C ALA A 130 1.79 -2.81 -5.49
N GLN A 131 1.98 -1.74 -4.72
CA GLN A 131 1.21 -0.50 -4.92
C GLN A 131 1.54 0.19 -6.26
N GLY A 132 2.80 0.15 -6.71
CA GLY A 132 3.21 0.62 -8.04
C GLY A 132 2.50 -0.15 -9.15
N VAL A 133 2.44 -1.48 -9.03
CA VAL A 133 1.67 -2.36 -9.94
C VAL A 133 0.18 -2.03 -9.95
N VAL A 134 -0.43 -1.80 -8.78
CA VAL A 134 -1.85 -1.39 -8.67
C VAL A 134 -2.08 -0.07 -9.42
N LEU A 135 -1.21 0.92 -9.20
CA LEU A 135 -1.30 2.22 -9.85
C LEU A 135 -1.09 2.11 -11.36
N GLY A 136 -0.08 1.35 -11.80
CA GLY A 136 0.22 1.13 -13.21
C GLY A 136 -0.94 0.45 -13.94
N ALA A 137 -1.53 -0.59 -13.35
CA ALA A 137 -2.70 -1.26 -13.91
C ALA A 137 -3.91 -0.31 -13.99
N PHE A 138 -4.13 0.51 -12.96
CA PHE A 138 -5.21 1.50 -12.95
C PHE A 138 -5.03 2.57 -14.04
N VAL A 139 -3.80 3.10 -14.20
CA VAL A 139 -3.46 4.13 -15.19
C VAL A 139 -3.50 3.58 -16.62
N GLN A 140 -3.04 2.34 -16.83
CA GLN A 140 -3.10 1.68 -18.13
C GLN A 140 -4.53 1.45 -18.60
N GLY A 141 -5.46 1.27 -17.65
CA GLY A 141 -6.88 1.09 -17.89
C GLY A 141 -7.32 -0.33 -17.59
N ILE A 142 -8.53 -0.44 -17.03
CA ILE A 142 -9.15 -1.69 -16.62
C ILE A 142 -10.25 -2.04 -17.62
N GLU A 143 -10.31 -3.28 -18.09
CA GLU A 143 -11.36 -3.73 -19.00
C GLU A 143 -12.71 -3.86 -18.26
N VAL A 144 -13.72 -3.14 -18.75
CA VAL A 144 -15.06 -3.09 -18.15
C VAL A 144 -16.12 -3.50 -19.16
N GLY A 145 -16.91 -4.51 -18.80
CA GLY A 145 -18.05 -4.99 -19.57
C GLY A 145 -19.32 -4.95 -18.73
N ARG A 146 -20.37 -4.29 -19.22
CA ARG A 146 -21.69 -4.19 -18.53
C ARG A 146 -21.59 -3.69 -17.07
N GLY A 147 -20.64 -2.79 -16.79
CA GLY A 147 -20.43 -2.24 -15.45
C GLY A 147 -19.74 -3.20 -14.48
N GLN A 148 -19.09 -4.25 -14.98
CA GLN A 148 -18.31 -5.20 -14.19
C GLN A 148 -16.91 -5.36 -14.80
N TYR A 149 -15.96 -5.78 -13.99
CA TYR A 149 -14.66 -6.18 -14.48
C TYR A 149 -14.80 -7.34 -15.48
N ALA A 150 -14.26 -7.18 -16.68
CA ALA A 150 -14.37 -8.17 -17.77
C ALA A 150 -13.03 -8.83 -18.12
N GLY A 151 -11.95 -8.45 -17.43
CA GLY A 151 -10.61 -8.97 -17.66
C GLY A 151 -10.30 -10.29 -16.96
N GLY A 152 -9.11 -10.82 -17.23
CA GLY A 152 -8.56 -12.02 -16.62
C GLY A 152 -7.87 -11.78 -15.27
N ALA A 153 -7.50 -12.86 -14.58
CA ALA A 153 -6.82 -12.77 -13.27
C ALA A 153 -5.40 -12.16 -13.36
N TRP A 154 -4.82 -12.08 -14.55
CA TRP A 154 -3.44 -11.63 -14.79
C TRP A 154 -3.34 -10.34 -15.62
N ASP A 155 -4.45 -9.65 -15.88
CA ASP A 155 -4.42 -8.46 -16.75
C ASP A 155 -3.64 -7.30 -16.14
N TRP A 156 -3.47 -7.27 -14.82
CA TRP A 156 -2.60 -6.34 -14.13
C TRP A 156 -1.11 -6.60 -14.43
N LEU A 157 -0.73 -7.80 -14.87
CA LEU A 157 0.66 -8.22 -15.10
C LEU A 157 1.14 -7.82 -16.50
N THR A 158 1.23 -6.51 -16.72
CA THR A 158 1.77 -5.94 -17.96
C THR A 158 3.17 -5.38 -17.72
N PRO A 159 3.99 -5.23 -18.78
CA PRO A 159 5.27 -4.54 -18.65
C PRO A 159 5.12 -3.13 -18.06
N PHE A 160 4.06 -2.40 -18.41
CA PHE A 160 3.80 -1.05 -17.90
C PHE A 160 3.55 -1.06 -16.39
N SER A 161 2.67 -1.95 -15.91
CA SER A 161 2.36 -2.05 -14.48
C SER A 161 3.58 -2.47 -13.67
N ILE A 162 4.44 -3.36 -14.19
CA ILE A 162 5.63 -3.85 -13.47
C ILE A 162 6.71 -2.77 -13.34
N VAL A 163 6.82 -1.83 -14.28
CA VAL A 163 7.87 -0.80 -14.27
C VAL A 163 7.42 0.54 -13.69
N THR A 164 6.15 0.64 -13.28
CA THR A 164 5.59 1.82 -12.60
C THR A 164 6.05 1.85 -11.15
#